data_AF-A0A8E0S3Z0-F1
#
_entry.id   AF-A0A8E0S3Z0-F1
#
_cell.length_a   1.000
_cell.length_b   1.000
_cell.length_c   1.000
_cell.angle_alpha   90.00
_cell.angle_beta   90.00
_cell.angle_gamma   90.00
#
_symmetry.space_group_name_H-M   'P 1'
#
loop_
_entity.id
_entity.type
_entity.pdbx_description
1 polymer ?
#
loop_
_entity_poly.entity_id
_entity_poly.type
_entity_poly.pdbx_seq_one_letter_code
_entity_poly.pdbx_strand_id
1 'polypeptide(L)'
;MLRLIAIIHNLPLCSESVWGVLTGAVKSASSPLITRSVREVEIWILKLLSAPAPIPGRTCLQLSVQPKSMTEPLIFALPDKSRLPLVDFPLHLPIQLMGVARTLRILVCLLLEQKVIQ
;
A
#
# COMPACT_ATOMS: atom_id res chain seq x y z
N MET A 1 16.14 2.91 -11.91
CA MET A 1 15.64 2.47 -10.58
C MET A 1 16.46 3.03 -9.41
N LEU A 2 17.80 3.03 -9.46
CA LEU A 2 18.66 3.62 -8.41
C LEU A 2 18.51 5.14 -8.22
N ARG A 3 18.02 5.88 -9.22
CA ARG A 3 17.77 7.32 -9.14
C ARG A 3 16.59 7.72 -8.24
N LEU A 4 15.60 6.84 -8.01
CA LEU A 4 14.48 7.14 -7.12
C LEU A 4 14.86 7.02 -5.63
N ILE A 5 15.77 6.10 -5.29
CA ILE A 5 16.24 5.90 -3.91
C ILE A 5 17.15 7.06 -3.49
N ALA A 6 17.96 7.60 -4.40
CA ALA A 6 18.78 8.79 -4.15
C ALA A 6 17.94 10.06 -3.91
N ILE A 7 16.74 10.16 -4.49
CA ILE A 7 15.82 11.30 -4.28
C ILE A 7 15.23 11.26 -2.86
N ILE A 8 14.96 10.06 -2.32
CA ILE A 8 14.43 9.90 -0.95
C ILE A 8 15.51 10.22 0.11
N HIS A 9 16.77 9.90 -0.17
CA HIS A 9 17.88 10.10 0.78
C HIS A 9 18.46 11.53 0.81
N ASN A 10 18.13 12.38 -0.17
CA ASN A 10 18.63 13.77 -0.29
C ASN A 10 17.54 14.85 -0.20
N LEU A 11 16.29 14.49 0.11
CA LEU A 11 15.26 15.50 0.32
C LEU A 11 15.44 16.10 1.73
N PRO A 12 15.56 17.43 1.89
CA PRO A 12 15.67 18.04 3.21
C PRO A 12 14.45 17.63 4.02
N LEU A 13 14.68 16.89 5.11
CA LEU A 13 13.69 16.33 6.03
C LEU A 13 12.84 17.38 6.79
N CYS A 14 12.80 18.64 6.35
CA CYS A 14 12.23 19.73 7.14
C CYS A 14 11.59 20.83 6.28
N SER A 15 10.83 20.46 5.25
CA SER A 15 9.80 21.37 4.73
C SER A 15 8.48 20.98 5.40
N GLU A 16 7.76 21.94 5.99
CA GLU A 16 6.37 21.73 6.40
C GLU A 16 5.60 21.12 5.22
N SER A 17 5.32 19.83 5.33
CA SER A 17 4.69 19.04 4.29
C SER A 17 3.68 18.10 4.94
N VAL A 18 2.65 17.72 4.19
CA VAL A 18 1.59 16.82 4.67
C VAL A 18 2.19 15.53 5.24
N TRP A 19 3.18 14.96 4.56
CA TRP A 19 3.88 13.74 4.99
C TRP A 19 4.76 13.95 6.22
N GLY A 20 5.45 15.09 6.32
CA GLY A 20 6.26 15.42 7.52
C GLY A 20 5.42 15.53 8.78
N VAL A 21 4.18 16.02 8.67
CA VAL A 21 3.23 16.09 9.79
C VAL A 21 2.65 14.71 10.10
N LEU A 22 2.18 13.96 9.09
CA LEU A 22 1.60 12.62 9.28
C LEU A 22 2.60 11.59 9.85
N THR A 23 3.88 11.72 9.51
CA THR A 23 4.95 10.85 10.02
C THR A 23 5.52 11.30 11.38
N GLY A 24 5.03 12.41 11.93
CA GLY A 24 5.47 12.95 13.22
C GLY A 24 6.83 13.68 13.18
N ALA A 25 7.44 13.87 12.00
CA ALA A 25 8.66 14.64 11.83
C ALA A 25 8.46 16.14 12.15
N VAL A 26 7.25 16.66 11.95
CA VAL A 26 6.82 18.01 12.33
C VAL A 26 5.61 17.90 13.25
N LYS A 27 5.70 18.43 14.48
CA LYS A 27 4.65 18.29 15.51
C LYS A 27 3.36 19.04 15.19
N SER A 28 3.45 20.13 14.44
CA SER A 28 2.31 20.98 14.08
C SER A 28 2.62 21.77 12.81
N ALA A 29 1.74 21.75 11.82
CA ALA A 29 1.85 22.62 10.65
C ALA A 29 1.35 24.02 10.98
N SER A 30 2.12 25.04 10.60
CA SER A 30 1.70 26.44 10.66
C SER A 30 0.70 26.81 9.56
N SER A 31 0.83 26.19 8.38
CA SER A 31 -0.01 26.47 7.22
C SER A 31 -1.42 25.86 7.34
N PRO A 32 -2.50 26.66 7.21
CA PRO A 32 -3.87 26.15 7.28
C PRO A 32 -4.20 25.18 6.13
N LEU A 33 -3.51 25.28 4.99
CA LEU A 33 -3.67 24.37 3.85
C LEU A 33 -3.19 22.96 4.21
N ILE A 34 -1.99 22.87 4.81
CA ILE A 34 -1.38 21.59 5.20
C ILE A 34 -2.22 20.93 6.28
N THR A 35 -2.67 21.68 7.28
CA THR A 35 -3.53 21.17 8.36
C THR A 35 -4.85 20.61 7.83
N ARG A 36 -5.46 21.27 6.83
CA ARG A 36 -6.68 20.74 6.17
C ARG A 36 -6.40 19.44 5.42
N SER A 37 -5.32 19.39 4.62
CA SER A 37 -4.95 18.18 3.88
C SER A 37 -4.63 17.00 4.81
N VAL A 38 -3.94 17.24 5.92
CA VAL A 38 -3.67 16.20 6.94
C VAL A 38 -4.98 15.66 7.51
N ARG A 39 -5.91 16.55 7.91
CA ARG A 39 -7.22 16.15 8.43
C ARG A 39 -8.04 15.37 7.41
N GLU A 40 -7.99 15.75 6.14
CA GLU A 40 -8.68 15.01 5.08
C GLU A 40 -8.14 13.59 4.95
N VAL A 41 -6.81 13.42 4.95
CA VAL A 41 -6.16 12.09 4.93
C VAL A 41 -6.54 11.28 6.17
N GLU A 42 -6.57 11.88 7.36
CA GLU A 42 -7.04 11.21 8.58
C GLU A 42 -8.48 10.70 8.45
N ILE A 43 -9.39 11.53 7.94
CA ILE A 43 -10.78 11.14 7.70
C ILE A 43 -10.85 10.00 6.69
N TRP A 44 -10.02 10.03 5.64
CA TRP A 44 -9.95 8.97 4.64
C TRP A 44 -9.49 7.65 5.24
N ILE A 45 -8.45 7.68 6.07
CA ILE A 45 -7.95 6.51 6.81
C ILE A 45 -9.03 5.99 7.76
N LEU A 46 -9.68 6.86 8.53
CA LEU A 46 -10.73 6.47 9.47
C LEU A 46 -11.93 5.83 8.75
N LYS A 47 -12.35 6.39 7.61
CA LYS A 47 -13.41 5.79 6.77
C LYS A 47 -13.01 4.40 6.26
N LEU A 48 -11.75 4.22 5.87
CA LEU A 48 -11.24 2.94 5.41
C LEU A 48 -11.20 1.90 6.55
N LEU A 49 -10.71 2.29 7.72
CA LEU A 49 -10.60 1.41 8.89
C LEU A 49 -11.98 1.09 9.51
N SER A 50 -12.94 1.97 9.35
CA SER A 50 -14.31 1.79 9.85
C SER A 50 -15.21 1.05 8.85
N ALA A 51 -14.73 0.79 7.63
CA ALA A 51 -15.50 0.04 6.63
C ALA A 51 -15.59 -1.45 7.04
N PRO A 52 -16.77 -2.08 6.90
CA PRO A 52 -16.91 -3.50 7.22
C PRO A 52 -16.06 -4.37 6.27
N ALA A 53 -15.46 -5.43 6.80
CA ALA A 53 -14.73 -6.38 5.97
C ALA A 53 -15.69 -7.13 5.01
N PRO A 54 -15.36 -7.26 3.71
CA PRO A 54 -16.19 -8.01 2.76
C PRO A 54 -16.25 -9.49 3.17
N ILE A 55 -17.37 -10.17 2.91
CA ILE A 55 -17.46 -11.63 3.11
C ILE A 55 -16.88 -12.31 1.85
N PRO A 56 -15.91 -13.24 2.00
CA PRO A 56 -15.32 -13.99 0.88
C PRO A 56 -16.37 -14.57 -0.06
N GLY A 57 -16.25 -14.26 -1.35
CA GLY A 57 -17.12 -14.80 -2.40
C GLY A 57 -18.60 -14.38 -2.34
N ARG A 58 -19.00 -13.47 -1.44
CA ARG A 58 -20.42 -13.09 -1.26
C ARG A 58 -20.68 -11.60 -1.29
N THR A 59 -19.77 -10.80 -0.77
CA THR A 59 -20.00 -9.35 -0.64
C THR A 59 -18.89 -8.57 -1.30
N CYS A 60 -19.29 -7.53 -2.01
CA CYS A 60 -18.41 -6.53 -2.61
C CYS A 60 -18.74 -5.17 -1.98
N LEU A 61 -17.73 -4.51 -1.43
CA LEU A 61 -17.86 -3.22 -0.76
C LEU A 61 -17.37 -2.11 -1.69
N GLN A 62 -18.26 -1.17 -2.00
CA GLN A 62 -17.92 0.06 -2.71
C GLN A 62 -17.74 1.21 -1.72
N LEU A 63 -16.50 1.64 -1.51
CA LEU A 63 -16.15 2.66 -0.53
C LEU A 63 -15.76 3.98 -1.20
N SER A 64 -16.58 5.01 -1.00
CA SER A 64 -16.25 6.39 -1.39
C SER A 64 -15.49 7.09 -0.27
N VAL A 65 -14.17 6.95 -0.26
CA VAL A 65 -13.29 7.58 0.73
C VAL A 65 -13.20 9.09 0.49
N GLN A 66 -13.01 9.47 -0.77
CA GLN A 66 -12.95 10.84 -1.29
C GLN A 66 -14.32 11.30 -1.85
N PRO A 67 -14.51 12.62 -2.09
CA PRO A 67 -15.69 13.12 -2.79
C PRO A 67 -15.81 12.50 -4.19
N LYS A 68 -17.05 12.18 -4.60
CA LYS A 68 -17.36 11.53 -5.89
C LYS A 68 -16.92 12.34 -7.13
N SER A 69 -16.64 13.63 -6.95
CA SER A 69 -16.13 14.51 -8.00
C SER A 69 -14.65 14.32 -8.30
N MET A 70 -13.87 13.70 -7.40
CA MET A 70 -12.42 13.51 -7.58
C MET A 70 -12.04 12.10 -8.02
N THR A 71 -12.69 11.07 -7.47
CA THR A 71 -12.25 9.68 -7.65
C THR A 71 -13.43 8.71 -7.62
N GLU A 72 -13.34 7.65 -8.42
CA GLU A 72 -14.26 6.52 -8.37
C GLU A 72 -14.21 5.78 -7.02
N PRO A 73 -15.32 5.14 -6.59
CA PRO A 73 -15.33 4.37 -5.34
C PRO A 73 -14.33 3.21 -5.39
N LEU A 74 -13.63 3.00 -4.29
CA LEU A 74 -12.75 1.84 -4.12
C LEU A 74 -13.60 0.59 -3.98
N ILE A 75 -13.26 -0.47 -4.71
CA ILE A 75 -13.98 -1.73 -4.68
C ILE A 75 -13.15 -2.75 -3.90
N PHE A 76 -13.71 -3.24 -2.80
CA PHE A 76 -13.10 -4.27 -1.96
C PHE A 76 -13.96 -5.54 -1.99
N ALA A 77 -13.34 -6.64 -2.38
CA ALA A 77 -13.92 -7.97 -2.26
C ALA A 77 -12.85 -8.91 -1.73
N LEU A 78 -13.25 -9.87 -0.89
CA LEU A 78 -12.35 -10.93 -0.46
C LEU A 78 -12.45 -12.11 -1.44
N PRO A 79 -11.30 -12.69 -1.85
CA PRO A 79 -11.29 -13.89 -2.68
C PRO A 79 -11.95 -15.05 -1.92
N ASP A 80 -12.66 -15.92 -2.65
CA ASP A 80 -13.28 -17.12 -2.07
C ASP A 80 -12.20 -18.10 -1.56
N LYS A 81 -12.55 -18.92 -0.56
CA LYS A 81 -11.65 -19.89 0.09
C LYS A 81 -11.22 -21.03 -0.84
N SER A 82 -11.90 -21.21 -1.96
CA SER A 82 -11.53 -22.16 -3.01
C SER A 82 -10.40 -21.67 -3.93
N ARG A 83 -10.05 -20.37 -3.85
CA ARG A 83 -9.02 -19.76 -4.71
C ARG A 83 -7.62 -20.19 -4.26
N LEU A 84 -6.79 -20.59 -5.23
CA LEU A 84 -5.39 -20.92 -4.95
C LEU A 84 -4.63 -19.65 -4.52
N PRO A 85 -4.02 -19.62 -3.32
CA PRO A 85 -3.35 -18.42 -2.80
C PRO A 85 -2.16 -17.97 -3.66
N LEU A 86 -1.58 -18.87 -4.46
CA LEU A 86 -0.49 -18.56 -5.38
C LEU A 86 -0.92 -17.62 -6.52
N VAL A 87 -2.21 -17.58 -6.87
CA VAL A 87 -2.75 -16.72 -7.93
C VAL A 87 -2.97 -15.28 -7.42
N ASP A 88 -3.05 -15.08 -6.10
CA ASP A 88 -3.05 -13.75 -5.46
C ASP A 88 -1.64 -13.23 -5.22
N PHE A 89 -0.63 -14.10 -5.22
CA PHE A 89 0.74 -13.68 -5.05
C PHE A 89 1.26 -13.06 -6.36
N PRO A 90 1.84 -11.84 -6.33
CA PRO A 90 2.27 -11.14 -7.54
C PRO A 90 3.58 -11.74 -8.08
N LEU A 91 3.59 -13.01 -8.49
CA LEU A 91 4.77 -13.73 -8.99
C LEU A 91 5.45 -13.02 -10.17
N HIS A 92 4.68 -12.26 -10.95
CA HIS A 92 5.21 -11.44 -12.05
C HIS A 92 6.28 -10.45 -11.57
N LEU A 93 6.15 -9.90 -10.36
CA LEU A 93 7.05 -8.88 -9.83
C LEU A 93 8.44 -9.45 -9.48
N PRO A 94 8.61 -10.50 -8.65
CA PRO A 94 9.92 -11.10 -8.43
C PRO A 94 10.51 -11.70 -9.71
N ILE A 95 9.70 -12.21 -10.64
CA ILE A 95 10.19 -12.68 -11.94
C ILE A 95 10.77 -11.53 -12.76
N GLN A 96 10.08 -10.38 -12.80
CA GLN A 96 10.55 -9.19 -13.51
C GLN A 96 11.85 -8.63 -12.90
N LEU A 97 12.00 -8.70 -11.58
CA LEU A 97 13.14 -8.14 -10.87
C LEU A 97 14.38 -9.06 -10.85
N MET A 98 14.20 -10.38 -10.74
CA MET A 98 15.30 -11.34 -10.54
C MET A 98 15.50 -12.33 -11.69
N GLY A 99 14.54 -12.42 -12.60
CA GLY A 99 14.49 -13.40 -13.68
C GLY A 99 13.91 -14.75 -13.24
N VAL A 100 13.31 -15.46 -14.21
CA VAL A 100 12.54 -16.70 -13.99
C VAL A 100 13.32 -17.75 -13.20
N ALA A 101 14.58 -18.01 -13.58
CA ALA A 101 15.39 -19.07 -12.97
C ALA A 101 15.66 -18.85 -11.48
N ARG A 102 15.96 -17.61 -11.06
CA ARG A 102 16.22 -17.27 -9.66
C ARG A 102 14.95 -17.32 -8.83
N THR A 103 13.84 -16.81 -9.37
CA THR A 103 12.54 -16.85 -8.69
C THR A 103 12.06 -18.27 -8.46
N LEU A 104 12.17 -19.16 -9.45
CA LEU A 104 11.81 -20.57 -9.28
C LEU A 104 12.69 -21.26 -8.23
N ARG A 105 13.99 -20.96 -8.19
CA ARG A 105 14.89 -21.53 -7.18
C ARG A 105 14.51 -21.09 -5.78
N ILE A 106 14.18 -19.81 -5.59
CA ILE A 106 13.69 -19.29 -4.30
C ILE A 106 12.34 -19.92 -3.94
N LEU A 107 11.43 -20.08 -4.91
CA LEU A 107 10.14 -20.74 -4.69
C LEU A 107 10.33 -22.18 -4.18
N VAL A 108 11.25 -22.93 -4.80
CA VAL A 108 11.61 -24.29 -4.36
C VAL A 108 12.23 -24.27 -2.95
N CYS A 109 13.15 -23.33 -2.67
CA CYS A 109 13.72 -23.19 -1.33
C CYS A 109 12.64 -22.86 -0.28
N LEU A 110 11.67 -21.99 -0.58
CA LEU A 110 10.55 -21.66 0.29
C LEU A 110 9.64 -22.87 0.54
N LEU A 111 9.31 -23.64 -0.51
CA LEU A 111 8.51 -24.88 -0.41
C LEU A 111 9.22 -25.96 0.42
N LEU A 112 10.55 -25.93 0.49
CA LEU A 112 11.38 -26.81 1.30
C LEU A 112 11.69 -26.22 2.70
N GLU A 113 11.03 -25.11 3.07
CA GLU A 113 11.24 -24.37 4.32
C GLU A 113 12.72 -24.01 4.59
N GLN A 114 13.49 -23.81 3.52
CA GLN A 114 14.91 -23.45 3.64
C GLN A 114 15.04 -21.97 3.99
N LYS A 115 16.00 -21.67 4.87
CA LYS A 115 16.35 -20.29 5.18
C LYS A 115 17.05 -19.66 3.97
N VAL A 116 16.30 -18.91 3.17
CA VAL A 116 16.83 -18.12 2.07
C VAL A 116 17.44 -16.85 2.64
N ILE A 117 18.75 -16.66 2.45
CA ILE A 117 19.44 -15.39 2.73
C ILE A 117 19.69 -14.75 1.37
N GLN A 118 19.16 -13.54 1.20
CA GLN A 118 19.28 -12.77 -0.03
C GLN A 118 20.38 -11.71 0.08
#